data_AF-I4YP53-F1
#
_entry.id   AF-I4YP53-F1
#
_cell.length_a   1.000
_cell.length_b   1.000
_cell.length_c   1.000
_cell.angle_alpha   90.00
_cell.angle_beta   90.00
_cell.angle_gamma   90.00
#
_symmetry.space_group_name_H-M   'P 1'
#
loop_
_entity.id
_entity.type
_entity.pdbx_description
1 polymer ?
#
loop_
_entity_poly.entity_id
_entity_poly.type
_entity_poly.pdbx_seq_one_letter_code
_entity_poly.pdbx_strand_id
1 'polypeptide(L)'
;MEEETQSVPSAEVGASEPMSFDAALSILNAADEAPVEGTTAASEASADEGQDVEAGQADASTQEEEATSEAEPEAELVLHGNAKTRLRNGQEVTISELKKRWDEAEEYKAKLPEIEAREREFEQKQQAIAAQEQQTLHLIQQAKAVLQANFPPKPDYAAVQRGELDIITYQEQVAAYNHAAEKWHGLNRAEQARTEQTKREQAEANQQRIQKEIQLLKDAVPETRTEEGFKAFREEILTHAPKFGFSAEEIGNLADHRHLRVLKAAIAYEKLQAEKAKVAAKVKDAPPVQVQAPGRRVSPTEQKAAQVKQQFDRLRKTGSFDDALAILNAQD
;
A
#
# COMPACT_ATOMS: atom_id res chain seq x y z
N MET A 1 25.74 -43.80 -39.75
CA MET A 1 25.92 -42.42 -39.27
C MET A 1 24.65 -42.08 -38.54
N GLU A 2 24.77 -42.17 -37.22
CA GLU A 2 23.78 -41.77 -36.24
C GLU A 2 23.73 -40.24 -36.13
N GLU A 3 22.70 -39.77 -35.45
CA GLU A 3 22.49 -38.39 -34.95
C GLU A 3 22.06 -37.37 -36.04
N GLU A 4 21.09 -36.47 -35.83
CA GLU A 4 20.53 -35.95 -34.59
C GLU A 4 19.17 -35.33 -34.92
N THR A 5 18.08 -35.82 -34.30
CA THR A 5 16.78 -35.16 -34.32
C THR A 5 16.81 -34.03 -33.30
N GLN A 6 17.13 -32.81 -33.76
CA GLN A 6 17.07 -31.64 -32.91
C GLN A 6 15.61 -31.21 -32.69
N SER A 7 15.08 -31.69 -31.59
CA SER A 7 13.89 -31.20 -30.90
C SER A 7 14.00 -29.68 -30.71
N VAL A 8 13.17 -28.93 -31.43
CA VAL A 8 12.95 -27.50 -31.17
C VAL A 8 12.10 -27.39 -29.90
N PRO A 9 12.57 -26.73 -28.82
CA PRO A 9 11.73 -26.50 -27.66
C PRO A 9 10.69 -25.43 -28.02
N SER A 10 9.41 -25.75 -27.80
CA SER A 10 8.32 -24.80 -27.73
C SER A 10 8.72 -23.65 -26.80
N ALA A 11 8.92 -22.46 -27.37
CA ALA A 11 9.04 -21.24 -26.60
C ALA A 11 7.67 -20.94 -25.99
N GLU A 12 7.58 -21.23 -24.70
CA GLU A 12 6.49 -20.86 -23.82
C GLU A 12 6.19 -19.36 -23.94
N VAL A 13 4.90 -19.08 -23.92
CA VAL A 13 4.31 -17.75 -23.92
C VAL A 13 4.87 -16.98 -22.74
N GLY A 14 5.71 -15.98 -23.00
CA GLY A 14 6.25 -15.07 -22.00
C GLY A 14 5.13 -14.27 -21.35
N ALA A 15 4.56 -14.84 -20.28
CA ALA A 15 3.86 -14.08 -19.26
C ALA A 15 4.82 -13.01 -18.74
N SER A 16 4.39 -11.76 -18.76
CA SER A 16 5.07 -10.67 -18.08
C SER A 16 5.12 -10.99 -16.58
N GLU A 17 6.25 -11.54 -16.13
CA GLU A 17 6.49 -11.82 -14.71
C GLU A 17 6.47 -10.48 -13.95
N PRO A 18 5.59 -10.31 -12.94
CA PRO A 18 5.62 -9.13 -12.12
C PRO A 18 6.91 -9.15 -11.29
N MET A 19 7.78 -8.18 -11.55
CA MET A 19 9.00 -7.93 -10.76
C MET A 19 8.69 -8.00 -9.26
N SER A 20 9.47 -8.83 -8.57
CA SER A 20 9.24 -9.31 -7.20
C SER A 20 9.68 -8.30 -6.13
N PHE A 21 9.33 -8.58 -4.87
CA PHE A 21 9.81 -8.00 -3.62
C PHE A 21 11.36 -7.89 -3.54
N ASP A 22 12.07 -8.65 -4.37
CA ASP A 22 13.52 -8.54 -4.54
C ASP A 22 13.93 -7.27 -5.31
N ALA A 23 13.15 -6.86 -6.31
CA ALA A 23 13.30 -5.58 -6.99
C ALA A 23 13.03 -4.41 -6.04
N ALA A 24 12.14 -4.58 -5.05
CA ALA A 24 11.93 -3.58 -4.01
C ALA A 24 13.18 -3.39 -3.14
N LEU A 25 13.89 -4.47 -2.83
CA LEU A 25 15.16 -4.43 -2.12
C LEU A 25 16.27 -3.79 -2.95
N SER A 26 16.35 -4.11 -4.26
CA SER A 26 17.34 -3.49 -5.15
C SER A 26 17.12 -1.99 -5.31
N ILE A 27 15.86 -1.54 -5.36
CA ILE A 27 15.50 -0.12 -5.39
C ILE A 27 15.94 0.57 -4.08
N LEU A 28 15.76 -0.09 -2.93
CA LEU A 28 16.22 0.44 -1.64
C LEU A 28 17.74 0.60 -1.62
N ASN A 29 18.47 -0.40 -2.11
CA ASN A 29 19.93 -0.39 -2.10
C ASN A 29 20.51 0.63 -3.09
N ALA A 30 19.88 0.79 -4.25
CA ALA A 30 20.25 1.82 -5.22
C ALA A 30 20.02 3.25 -4.70
N ALA A 31 19.07 3.44 -3.77
CA ALA A 31 18.82 4.73 -3.14
C ALA A 31 19.87 5.12 -2.07
N ASP A 32 20.62 4.14 -1.53
CA ASP A 32 21.64 4.37 -0.49
C ASP A 32 23.05 4.68 -1.09
N GLU A 33 23.25 4.41 -2.39
CA GLU A 33 24.50 4.71 -3.12
C GLU A 33 24.53 6.09 -3.82
N ALA A 34 23.44 6.86 -3.78
CA ALA A 34 23.42 8.21 -4.34
C ALA A 34 24.06 9.22 -3.37
N PRO A 35 24.98 10.11 -3.82
CA PRO A 35 25.56 11.11 -2.94
C PRO A 35 24.48 12.08 -2.49
N VAL A 36 24.35 12.19 -1.16
CA VAL A 36 23.52 13.16 -0.46
C VAL A 36 23.97 14.60 -0.74
N GLU A 37 23.31 15.28 -1.68
CA GLU A 37 23.18 16.73 -1.62
C GLU A 37 21.85 17.09 -0.98
N GLY A 38 21.95 17.76 0.17
CA GLY A 38 20.81 18.11 1.01
C GLY A 38 19.86 19.10 0.34
N THR A 39 18.58 18.86 0.56
CA THR A 39 17.58 19.92 0.69
C THR A 39 16.51 19.43 1.65
N THR A 40 16.53 20.02 2.83
CA THR A 40 15.43 20.00 3.79
C THR A 40 14.22 20.70 3.17
N ALA A 41 13.11 19.99 3.04
CA ALA A 41 11.79 20.60 2.94
C ALA A 41 10.79 19.69 3.65
N ALA A 42 10.47 20.06 4.88
CA ALA A 42 9.30 19.56 5.59
C ALA A 42 8.05 20.04 4.85
N SER A 43 7.12 19.14 4.57
CA SER A 43 5.73 19.52 4.30
C SER A 43 4.82 18.37 4.69
N GLU A 44 4.02 18.65 5.71
CA GLU A 44 2.93 17.85 6.22
C GLU A 44 1.83 17.71 5.15
N ALA A 45 1.39 16.48 4.88
CA ALA A 45 0.17 16.24 4.12
C ALA A 45 -0.74 15.32 4.95
N SER A 46 -1.77 15.95 5.54
CA SER A 46 -2.91 15.26 6.13
C SER A 46 -3.75 14.61 5.04
N ALA A 47 -4.04 13.32 5.21
CA ALA A 47 -5.08 12.60 4.50
C ALA A 47 -6.43 12.86 5.17
N ASP A 48 -7.45 13.23 4.41
CA ASP A 48 -8.85 13.17 4.85
C ASP A 48 -9.68 12.46 3.78
N GLU A 49 -10.43 11.47 4.23
CA GLU A 49 -11.21 10.52 3.43
C GLU A 49 -12.53 11.16 3.00
N GLY A 50 -12.75 11.29 1.68
CA GLY A 50 -14.05 11.65 1.11
C GLY A 50 -14.99 10.46 1.15
N GLN A 51 -16.03 10.53 2.00
CA GLN A 51 -17.14 9.59 2.02
C GLN A 51 -18.34 10.22 1.31
N ASP A 52 -18.68 9.66 0.15
CA ASP A 52 -19.91 9.90 -0.59
C ASP A 52 -21.15 9.56 0.25
N VAL A 53 -22.13 10.46 0.25
CA VAL A 53 -23.54 10.10 0.51
C VAL A 53 -24.46 10.97 -0.35
N GLU A 54 -24.99 10.31 -1.37
CA GLU A 54 -26.25 10.50 -2.10
C GLU A 54 -27.12 11.72 -1.78
N ALA A 55 -27.34 12.53 -2.82
CA ALA A 55 -28.38 13.52 -2.91
C ALA A 55 -29.76 12.87 -3.09
N GLY A 56 -30.62 12.98 -2.09
CA GLY A 56 -32.06 12.79 -2.20
C GLY A 56 -32.78 14.12 -2.33
N GLN A 57 -33.30 14.42 -3.53
CA GLN A 57 -34.22 15.52 -3.79
C GLN A 57 -35.53 15.39 -2.99
N ALA A 58 -35.96 16.48 -2.38
CA ALA A 58 -37.37 16.75 -2.13
C ALA A 58 -37.63 18.26 -2.22
N ASP A 59 -38.23 18.64 -3.34
CA ASP A 59 -38.84 19.93 -3.62
C ASP A 59 -40.08 20.12 -2.74
N ALA A 60 -40.16 21.23 -2.03
CA ALA A 60 -41.40 21.70 -1.41
C ALA A 60 -41.37 23.23 -1.31
N SER A 61 -41.92 23.84 -2.36
CA SER A 61 -42.48 25.19 -2.38
C SER A 61 -43.26 25.50 -1.09
N THR A 62 -42.99 26.64 -0.44
CA THR A 62 -43.97 27.33 0.38
C THR A 62 -43.74 28.84 0.30
N GLN A 63 -44.83 29.51 -0.02
CA GLN A 63 -45.03 30.94 -0.22
C GLN A 63 -44.66 31.79 1.00
N GLU A 64 -44.32 33.03 0.66
CA GLU A 64 -44.24 34.23 1.48
C GLU A 64 -45.37 34.32 2.53
N GLU A 65 -44.99 34.51 3.79
CA GLU A 65 -45.76 35.29 4.75
C GLU A 65 -44.84 36.34 5.37
N GLU A 66 -45.03 37.60 4.95
CA GLU A 66 -44.59 38.77 5.69
C GLU A 66 -45.28 38.78 7.05
N ALA A 67 -44.52 38.52 8.10
CA ALA A 67 -44.88 38.88 9.46
C ALA A 67 -43.83 39.86 9.99
N THR A 68 -44.21 41.14 9.97
CA THR A 68 -43.54 42.23 10.66
C THR A 68 -43.34 41.87 12.14
N SER A 69 -42.10 41.56 12.50
CA SER A 69 -41.62 41.61 13.88
C SER A 69 -40.57 42.69 13.94
N GLU A 70 -40.95 43.82 14.54
CA GLU A 70 -40.06 44.86 15.00
C GLU A 70 -39.19 44.25 16.12
N ALA A 71 -38.10 43.60 15.70
CA ALA A 71 -37.05 43.11 16.58
C ALA A 71 -35.93 44.15 16.58
N GLU A 72 -35.42 44.40 17.79
CA GLU A 72 -34.28 45.22 18.16
C GLU A 72 -33.16 45.20 17.12
N PRO A 73 -32.29 46.23 17.02
CA PRO A 73 -31.11 46.11 16.18
C PRO A 73 -30.37 44.86 16.65
N GLU A 74 -30.43 43.79 15.84
CA GLU A 74 -29.52 42.66 15.98
C GLU A 74 -28.16 43.34 15.96
N ALA A 75 -27.56 43.42 17.15
CA ALA A 75 -26.20 43.84 17.27
C ALA A 75 -25.49 42.97 16.25
N GLU A 76 -24.99 43.60 15.20
CA GLU A 76 -24.14 42.97 14.22
C GLU A 76 -23.02 42.39 15.08
N LEU A 77 -23.17 41.13 15.46
CA LEU A 77 -22.18 40.42 16.24
C LEU A 77 -21.11 40.19 15.18
N VAL A 78 -20.31 41.23 14.99
CA VAL A 78 -19.05 41.20 14.29
C VAL A 78 -18.19 40.31 15.18
N LEU A 79 -18.42 39.01 15.05
CA LEU A 79 -17.60 38.00 15.65
C LEU A 79 -16.24 38.21 14.98
N HIS A 80 -15.32 38.81 15.75
CA HIS A 80 -13.96 39.03 15.30
C HIS A 80 -13.43 37.70 14.75
N GLY A 81 -12.67 37.73 13.64
CA GLY A 81 -12.21 36.54 12.92
C GLY A 81 -11.47 35.48 13.74
N ASN A 82 -11.12 35.80 15.00
CA ASN A 82 -10.46 34.95 15.98
C ASN A 82 -11.44 34.16 16.88
N ALA A 83 -12.75 34.39 16.79
CA ALA A 83 -13.73 33.62 17.55
C ALA A 83 -13.72 32.16 17.09
N LYS A 84 -13.61 31.24 18.05
CA LYS A 84 -13.55 29.80 17.80
C LYS A 84 -14.97 29.23 17.76
N THR A 85 -15.24 28.40 16.77
CA THR A 85 -16.47 27.63 16.62
C THR A 85 -16.12 26.15 16.64
N ARG A 86 -17.01 25.31 17.17
CA ARG A 86 -16.82 23.87 17.16
C ARG A 86 -17.61 23.27 15.99
N LEU A 87 -16.91 22.61 15.08
CA LEU A 87 -17.51 21.90 13.95
C LEU A 87 -18.17 20.59 14.43
N ARG A 88 -19.05 20.04 13.59
CA ARG A 88 -19.79 18.79 13.85
C ARG A 88 -18.89 17.56 14.07
N ASN A 89 -17.67 17.59 13.52
CA ASN A 89 -16.63 16.59 13.72
C ASN A 89 -15.85 16.77 15.05
N GLY A 90 -16.20 17.78 15.86
CA GLY A 90 -15.59 18.05 17.16
C GLY A 90 -14.35 18.95 17.12
N GLN A 91 -13.91 19.42 15.95
CA GLN A 91 -12.76 20.31 15.81
C GLN A 91 -13.12 21.77 16.12
N GLU A 92 -12.26 22.49 16.83
CA GLU A 92 -12.40 23.93 17.07
C GLU A 92 -11.67 24.72 15.99
N VAL A 93 -12.42 25.48 15.17
CA VAL A 93 -11.90 26.25 14.03
C VAL A 93 -12.33 27.71 14.19
N THR A 94 -11.48 28.64 13.79
CA THR A 94 -11.85 30.07 13.86
C THR A 94 -12.86 30.44 12.78
N ILE A 95 -13.68 31.46 13.02
CA ILE A 95 -14.68 31.92 12.03
C ILE A 95 -14.00 32.41 10.73
N SER A 96 -12.79 32.95 10.83
CA SER A 96 -12.02 33.35 9.63
C SER A 96 -11.56 32.16 8.79
N GLU A 97 -11.13 31.06 9.41
CA GLU A 97 -10.81 29.81 8.71
C GLU A 97 -12.06 29.15 8.14
N LEU A 98 -13.20 29.20 8.83
CA LEU A 98 -14.47 28.68 8.32
C LEU A 98 -14.93 29.43 7.06
N LYS A 99 -14.84 30.76 7.06
CA LYS A 99 -15.15 31.60 5.88
C LYS A 99 -14.21 31.28 4.72
N LYS A 100 -12.90 31.20 4.96
CA LYS A 100 -11.93 30.80 3.92
C LYS A 100 -12.24 29.43 3.32
N ARG A 101 -12.52 28.43 4.16
CA ARG A 101 -12.89 27.08 3.69
C ARG A 101 -14.22 27.06 2.94
N TRP A 102 -15.16 27.93 3.31
CA TRP A 102 -16.41 28.09 2.59
C TRP A 102 -16.19 28.72 1.21
N ASP A 103 -15.40 29.79 1.14
CA ASP A 103 -15.02 30.45 -0.12
C ASP A 103 -14.27 29.47 -1.05
N GLU A 104 -13.32 28.70 -0.50
CA GLU A 104 -12.61 27.62 -1.22
C GLU A 104 -13.58 26.52 -1.70
N ALA A 105 -14.58 26.15 -0.91
CA ALA A 105 -15.58 25.16 -1.29
C ALA A 105 -16.54 25.67 -2.38
N GLU A 106 -16.91 26.96 -2.36
CA GLU A 106 -17.67 27.60 -3.43
C GLU A 106 -16.86 27.69 -4.72
N GLU A 107 -15.58 28.07 -4.63
CA GLU A 107 -14.67 28.04 -5.78
C GLU A 107 -14.51 26.63 -6.35
N TYR A 108 -14.40 25.61 -5.49
CA TYR A 108 -14.30 24.23 -5.92
C TYR A 108 -15.58 23.78 -6.64
N LYS A 109 -16.76 24.09 -6.07
CA LYS A 109 -18.06 23.83 -6.72
C LYS A 109 -18.18 24.53 -8.06
N ALA A 110 -17.67 25.76 -8.18
CA ALA A 110 -17.63 26.47 -9.46
C ALA A 110 -16.70 25.82 -10.48
N LYS A 111 -15.61 25.17 -10.03
CA LYS A 111 -14.63 24.45 -10.87
C LYS A 111 -15.04 23.01 -11.22
N LEU A 112 -15.97 22.39 -10.49
CA LEU A 112 -16.48 21.04 -10.78
C LEU A 112 -16.85 20.82 -12.26
N PRO A 113 -17.66 21.68 -12.92
CA PRO A 113 -18.00 21.46 -14.32
C PRO A 113 -16.80 21.53 -15.27
N GLU A 114 -15.78 22.34 -14.93
CA GLU A 114 -14.53 22.40 -15.70
C GLU A 114 -13.68 21.15 -15.49
N ILE A 115 -13.62 20.62 -14.27
CA ILE A 115 -12.93 19.37 -13.94
C ILE A 115 -13.59 18.21 -14.69
N GLU A 116 -14.92 18.08 -14.61
CA GLU A 116 -15.66 17.05 -15.35
C GLU A 116 -15.49 17.18 -16.86
N ALA A 117 -15.53 18.40 -17.41
CA ALA A 117 -15.28 18.63 -18.83
C ALA A 117 -13.86 18.18 -19.22
N ARG A 118 -12.86 18.51 -18.40
CA ARG A 118 -11.47 18.12 -18.62
C ARG A 118 -11.27 16.60 -18.50
N GLU A 119 -11.94 15.95 -17.57
CA GLU A 119 -11.94 14.49 -17.43
C GLU A 119 -12.56 13.81 -18.66
N ARG A 120 -13.73 14.29 -19.11
CA ARG A 120 -14.36 13.79 -20.35
C ARG A 120 -13.46 13.99 -21.56
N GLU A 121 -12.82 15.15 -21.70
CA GLU A 121 -11.87 15.39 -22.80
C GLU A 121 -10.67 14.46 -22.73
N PHE A 122 -10.14 14.21 -21.53
CA PHE A 122 -9.02 13.32 -21.32
C PHE A 122 -9.39 11.87 -21.64
N GLU A 123 -10.54 11.40 -21.17
CA GLU A 123 -11.08 10.08 -21.48
C GLU A 123 -11.31 9.91 -22.99
N GLN A 124 -11.93 10.90 -23.64
CA GLN A 124 -12.13 10.89 -25.10
C GLN A 124 -10.79 10.83 -25.84
N LYS A 125 -9.78 11.59 -25.41
CA LYS A 125 -8.43 11.53 -25.99
C LYS A 125 -7.79 10.15 -25.79
N GLN A 126 -7.91 9.55 -24.61
CA GLN A 126 -7.41 8.20 -24.36
C GLN A 126 -8.10 7.17 -25.24
N GLN A 127 -9.43 7.22 -25.34
CA GLN A 127 -10.20 6.32 -26.20
C GLN A 127 -9.83 6.50 -27.68
N ALA A 128 -9.63 7.74 -28.12
CA ALA A 128 -9.20 8.04 -29.48
C ALA A 128 -7.78 7.50 -29.77
N ILE A 129 -6.84 7.65 -28.83
CA ILE A 129 -5.49 7.09 -28.95
C ILE A 129 -5.55 5.56 -29.01
N ALA A 130 -6.28 4.92 -28.09
CA ALA A 130 -6.43 3.48 -28.06
C ALA A 130 -7.08 2.94 -29.35
N ALA A 131 -8.10 3.63 -29.87
CA ALA A 131 -8.72 3.28 -31.14
C ALA A 131 -7.75 3.44 -32.32
N GLN A 132 -6.96 4.52 -32.35
CA GLN A 132 -5.95 4.75 -33.38
C GLN A 132 -4.86 3.67 -33.35
N GLU A 133 -4.42 3.25 -32.16
CA GLU A 133 -3.46 2.17 -32.00
C GLU A 133 -4.01 0.84 -32.52
N GLN A 134 -5.25 0.49 -32.18
CA GLN A 134 -5.90 -0.73 -32.67
C GLN A 134 -6.06 -0.71 -34.19
N GLN A 135 -6.47 0.43 -34.77
CA GLN A 135 -6.56 0.59 -36.21
C GLN A 135 -5.19 0.45 -36.88
N THR A 136 -4.14 1.04 -36.30
CA THR A 136 -2.77 0.94 -36.81
C THR A 136 -2.28 -0.51 -36.79
N LEU A 137 -2.53 -1.24 -35.70
CA LEU A 137 -2.19 -2.66 -35.61
C LEU A 137 -2.93 -3.51 -36.64
N HIS A 138 -4.21 -3.21 -36.86
CA HIS A 138 -5.00 -3.88 -37.88
C HIS A 138 -4.45 -3.63 -39.29
N LEU A 139 -4.12 -2.38 -39.61
CA LEU A 139 -3.51 -2.01 -40.89
C LEU A 139 -2.15 -2.68 -41.11
N ILE A 140 -1.30 -2.77 -40.07
CA ILE A 140 -0.02 -3.48 -40.13
C ILE A 140 -0.25 -4.97 -40.43
N GLN A 141 -1.20 -5.61 -39.76
CA GLN A 141 -1.52 -7.01 -40.02
C GLN A 141 -2.07 -7.24 -41.44
N GLN A 142 -2.96 -6.36 -41.92
CA GLN A 142 -3.45 -6.42 -43.29
C GLN A 142 -2.32 -6.23 -44.31
N ALA A 143 -1.44 -5.24 -44.10
CA ALA A 143 -0.29 -5.00 -44.95
C ALA A 143 0.65 -6.22 -45.00
N LYS A 144 0.86 -6.88 -43.86
CA LYS A 144 1.64 -8.13 -43.76
C LYS A 144 0.98 -9.26 -44.56
N ALA A 145 -0.33 -9.44 -44.44
CA ALA A 145 -1.07 -10.46 -45.18
C ALA A 145 -1.03 -10.22 -46.70
N VAL A 146 -1.20 -8.97 -47.14
CA VAL A 146 -1.11 -8.59 -48.57
C VAL A 146 0.31 -8.80 -49.10
N LEU A 147 1.33 -8.43 -48.33
CA LEU A 147 2.72 -8.60 -48.73
C LEU A 147 3.12 -10.09 -48.78
N GLN A 148 2.61 -10.90 -47.86
CA GLN A 148 2.83 -12.35 -47.84
C GLN A 148 2.10 -13.04 -49.00
N ALA A 149 0.87 -12.63 -49.32
CA ALA A 149 0.10 -13.19 -50.43
C ALA A 149 0.70 -12.82 -51.81
N ASN A 150 1.27 -11.63 -51.94
CA ASN A 150 1.89 -11.15 -53.18
C ASN A 150 3.42 -11.30 -53.18
N PHE A 151 3.97 -12.16 -52.32
CA PHE A 151 5.42 -12.34 -52.24
C PHE A 151 5.91 -13.04 -53.52
N PRO A 152 6.77 -12.41 -54.34
CA PRO A 152 7.26 -13.01 -55.56
C PRO A 152 8.09 -14.27 -55.25
N PRO A 153 7.98 -15.34 -56.05
CA PRO A 153 8.78 -16.53 -55.86
C PRO A 153 10.26 -16.22 -56.05
N LYS A 154 11.13 -16.96 -55.36
CA LYS A 154 12.57 -16.83 -55.53
C LYS A 154 12.94 -17.22 -56.97
N PRO A 155 13.60 -16.34 -57.75
CA PRO A 155 13.96 -16.64 -59.13
C PRO A 155 14.99 -17.77 -59.22
N ASP A 156 14.82 -18.66 -60.20
CA ASP A 156 15.70 -19.81 -60.45
C ASP A 156 16.77 -19.46 -61.50
N TYR A 157 18.03 -19.35 -61.06
CA TYR A 157 19.15 -19.11 -61.97
C TYR A 157 19.40 -20.30 -62.92
N ALA A 158 18.99 -21.51 -62.56
CA ALA A 158 19.15 -22.68 -63.43
C ALA A 158 18.26 -22.60 -64.68
N ALA A 159 17.11 -21.91 -64.62
CA ALA A 159 16.26 -21.65 -65.79
C ALA A 159 16.96 -20.76 -66.84
N VAL A 160 17.81 -19.83 -66.39
CA VAL A 160 18.67 -19.01 -67.27
C VAL A 160 19.73 -19.89 -67.93
N GLN A 161 20.36 -20.80 -67.17
CA GLN A 161 21.37 -21.72 -67.71
C GLN A 161 20.80 -22.72 -68.72
N ARG A 162 19.54 -23.13 -68.56
CA ARG A 162 18.81 -23.98 -69.52
C ARG A 162 18.31 -23.22 -70.75
N GLY A 163 18.43 -21.89 -70.78
CA GLY A 163 17.94 -21.04 -71.87
C GLY A 163 16.41 -20.86 -71.89
N GLU A 164 15.72 -21.22 -70.81
CA GLU A 164 14.27 -21.09 -70.65
C GLU A 164 13.86 -19.67 -70.25
N LEU A 165 14.79 -18.91 -69.64
CA LEU A 165 14.56 -17.57 -69.09
C LEU A 165 15.65 -16.60 -69.57
N ASP A 166 15.26 -15.43 -70.06
CA ASP A 166 16.20 -14.39 -70.48
C ASP A 166 16.85 -13.71 -69.26
N ILE A 167 18.11 -13.29 -69.41
CA ILE A 167 18.91 -12.63 -68.38
C ILE A 167 18.23 -11.35 -67.88
N ILE A 168 17.61 -10.58 -68.78
CA ILE A 168 16.91 -9.34 -68.42
C ILE A 168 15.70 -9.67 -67.52
N THR A 169 14.88 -10.63 -67.93
CA THR A 169 13.71 -11.07 -67.17
C THR A 169 14.08 -11.66 -65.81
N TYR A 170 15.21 -12.39 -65.72
CA TYR A 170 15.74 -12.87 -64.46
C TYR A 170 16.14 -11.72 -63.53
N GLN A 171 16.84 -10.69 -64.05
CA GLN A 171 17.22 -9.52 -63.25
C GLN A 171 16.00 -8.75 -62.73
N GLU A 172 14.94 -8.62 -63.53
CA GLU A 172 13.67 -8.02 -63.09
C GLU A 172 13.02 -8.83 -61.95
N GLN A 173 12.99 -10.16 -62.06
CA GLN A 173 12.46 -11.04 -61.01
C GLN A 173 13.30 -10.97 -59.72
N VAL A 174 14.63 -10.91 -59.84
CA VAL A 174 15.54 -10.72 -58.69
C VAL A 174 15.30 -9.36 -58.05
N ALA A 175 15.16 -8.30 -58.83
CA ALA A 175 14.87 -6.96 -58.31
C ALA A 175 13.52 -6.93 -57.57
N ALA A 176 12.47 -7.53 -58.16
CA ALA A 176 11.16 -7.65 -57.53
C ALA A 176 11.22 -8.45 -56.22
N TYR A 177 11.93 -9.58 -56.21
CA TYR A 177 12.15 -10.41 -55.02
C TYR A 177 12.89 -9.64 -53.92
N ASN A 178 14.01 -9.01 -54.25
CA ASN A 178 14.82 -8.27 -53.28
C ASN A 178 14.02 -7.10 -52.68
N HIS A 179 13.26 -6.38 -53.49
CA HIS A 179 12.42 -5.29 -53.01
C HIS A 179 11.27 -5.78 -52.10
N ALA A 180 10.64 -6.91 -52.42
CA ALA A 180 9.64 -7.53 -51.56
C ALA A 180 10.25 -8.04 -50.23
N ALA A 181 11.43 -8.67 -50.30
CA ALA A 181 12.18 -9.12 -49.13
C ALA A 181 12.59 -7.94 -48.24
N GLU A 182 13.07 -6.84 -48.81
CA GLU A 182 13.43 -5.64 -48.06
C GLU A 182 12.23 -5.05 -47.31
N LYS A 183 11.08 -4.93 -47.97
CA LYS A 183 9.82 -4.49 -47.33
C LYS A 183 9.39 -5.41 -46.20
N TRP A 184 9.48 -6.73 -46.41
CA TRP A 184 9.14 -7.73 -45.40
C TRP A 184 10.06 -7.63 -44.18
N HIS A 185 11.38 -7.54 -44.40
CA HIS A 185 12.34 -7.37 -43.32
C HIS A 185 12.16 -6.02 -42.61
N GLY A 186 11.86 -4.95 -43.33
CA GLY A 186 11.55 -3.64 -42.76
C GLY A 186 10.33 -3.69 -41.83
N LEU A 187 9.25 -4.34 -42.27
CA LEU A 187 8.04 -4.51 -41.47
C LEU A 187 8.32 -5.33 -40.20
N ASN A 188 9.03 -6.45 -40.32
CA ASN A 188 9.38 -7.28 -39.17
C ASN A 188 10.30 -6.54 -38.17
N ARG A 189 11.27 -5.75 -38.66
CA ARG A 189 12.10 -4.92 -37.77
C ARG A 189 11.28 -3.87 -37.03
N ALA A 190 10.34 -3.22 -37.72
CA ALA A 190 9.44 -2.24 -37.08
C ALA A 190 8.54 -2.89 -36.02
N GLU A 191 8.01 -4.10 -36.29
CA GLU A 191 7.22 -4.87 -35.33
C GLU A 191 8.04 -5.29 -34.10
N GLN A 192 9.27 -5.76 -34.32
CA GLN A 192 10.20 -6.11 -33.23
C GLN A 192 10.55 -4.88 -32.39
N ALA A 193 10.90 -3.76 -33.03
CA ALA A 193 11.23 -2.51 -32.35
C ALA A 193 10.05 -1.99 -31.53
N ARG A 194 8.81 -2.02 -32.08
CA ARG A 194 7.60 -1.66 -31.34
C ARG A 194 7.39 -2.58 -30.14
N THR A 195 7.52 -3.89 -30.34
CA THR A 195 7.33 -4.88 -29.25
C THR A 195 8.34 -4.67 -28.14
N GLU A 196 9.60 -4.40 -28.49
CA GLU A 196 10.65 -4.08 -27.53
C GLU A 196 10.37 -2.78 -26.79
N GLN A 197 9.92 -1.74 -27.50
CA GLN A 197 9.52 -0.47 -26.90
C GLN A 197 8.37 -0.66 -25.90
N THR A 198 7.30 -1.35 -26.29
CA THR A 198 6.16 -1.63 -25.38
C THR A 198 6.61 -2.44 -24.16
N LYS A 199 7.53 -3.40 -24.32
CA LYS A 199 8.09 -4.14 -23.17
C LYS A 199 8.88 -3.23 -22.23
N ARG A 200 9.67 -2.30 -22.75
CA ARG A 200 10.42 -1.32 -21.95
C ARG A 200 9.48 -0.37 -21.20
N GLU A 201 8.48 0.18 -21.89
CA GLU A 201 7.46 1.06 -21.28
C GLU A 201 6.69 0.34 -20.17
N GLN A 202 6.29 -0.92 -20.39
CA GLN A 202 5.64 -1.73 -19.36
C GLN A 202 6.56 -2.00 -18.16
N ALA A 203 7.84 -2.28 -18.41
CA ALA A 203 8.82 -2.49 -17.34
C ALA A 203 9.02 -1.22 -16.51
N GLU A 204 9.15 -0.06 -17.15
CA GLU A 204 9.27 1.25 -16.50
C GLU A 204 8.01 1.60 -15.69
N ALA A 205 6.82 1.44 -16.27
CA ALA A 205 5.56 1.66 -15.58
C ALA A 205 5.41 0.74 -14.36
N ASN A 206 5.81 -0.53 -14.49
CA ASN A 206 5.80 -1.47 -13.38
C ASN A 206 6.80 -1.08 -12.29
N GLN A 207 8.01 -0.64 -12.65
CA GLN A 207 9.00 -0.15 -11.68
C GLN A 207 8.48 1.08 -10.92
N GLN A 208 7.87 2.05 -11.61
CA GLN A 208 7.27 3.23 -10.97
C GLN A 208 6.15 2.83 -10.01
N ARG A 209 5.30 1.88 -10.41
CA ARG A 209 4.26 1.35 -9.54
C ARG A 209 4.86 0.72 -8.28
N ILE A 210 5.87 -0.14 -8.42
CA ILE A 210 6.56 -0.78 -7.29
C ILE A 210 7.19 0.28 -6.36
N GLN A 211 7.85 1.30 -6.90
CA GLN A 211 8.42 2.38 -6.10
C GLN A 211 7.35 3.10 -5.27
N LYS A 212 6.19 3.40 -5.87
CA LYS A 212 5.06 4.01 -5.17
C LYS A 212 4.51 3.10 -4.07
N GLU A 213 4.35 1.81 -4.35
CA GLU A 213 3.90 0.82 -3.37
C GLU A 213 4.87 0.71 -2.19
N ILE A 214 6.17 0.74 -2.44
CA ILE A 214 7.20 0.74 -1.38
C ILE A 214 7.12 2.00 -0.53
N GLN A 215 6.91 3.17 -1.13
CA GLN A 215 6.73 4.42 -0.39
C GLN A 215 5.51 4.34 0.53
N LEU A 216 4.37 3.87 0.01
CA LEU A 216 3.17 3.65 0.81
C LEU A 216 3.37 2.62 1.92
N LEU A 217 4.17 1.57 1.67
CA LEU A 217 4.54 0.60 2.70
C LEU A 217 5.40 1.25 3.81
N LYS A 218 6.38 2.08 3.46
CA LYS A 218 7.24 2.81 4.42
C LYS A 218 6.44 3.77 5.30
N ASP A 219 5.35 4.30 4.80
CA ASP A 219 4.46 5.17 5.57
C ASP A 219 3.50 4.37 6.46
N ALA A 220 2.96 3.27 5.96
CA ALA A 220 2.08 2.39 6.73
C ALA A 220 2.82 1.55 7.78
N VAL A 221 4.08 1.18 7.51
CA VAL A 221 4.93 0.33 8.35
C VAL A 221 6.29 1.04 8.54
N PRO A 222 6.45 1.87 9.58
CA PRO A 222 7.67 2.66 9.77
C PRO A 222 8.95 1.83 9.91
N GLU A 223 8.83 0.58 10.37
CA GLU A 223 9.94 -0.37 10.52
C GLU A 223 10.61 -0.69 9.18
N THR A 224 9.88 -0.65 8.06
CA THR A 224 10.42 -0.96 6.72
C THR A 224 11.10 0.23 6.04
N ARG A 225 11.29 1.34 6.76
CA ARG A 225 12.01 2.52 6.25
C ARG A 225 13.50 2.27 6.09
N THR A 226 14.08 1.45 6.96
CA THR A 226 15.48 1.04 6.89
C THR A 226 15.62 -0.25 6.09
N GLU A 227 16.78 -0.44 5.45
CA GLU A 227 17.06 -1.67 4.71
C GLU A 227 17.01 -2.91 5.62
N GLU A 228 17.61 -2.81 6.82
CA GLU A 228 17.59 -3.89 7.82
C GLU A 228 16.17 -4.23 8.28
N GLY A 229 15.33 -3.22 8.50
CA GLY A 229 13.94 -3.42 8.92
C GLY A 229 13.08 -3.98 7.78
N PHE A 230 13.34 -3.58 6.54
CA PHE A 230 12.70 -4.17 5.36
C PHE A 230 13.09 -5.65 5.19
N LYS A 231 14.37 -6.00 5.39
CA LYS A 231 14.85 -7.39 5.37
C LYS A 231 14.24 -8.23 6.47
N ALA A 232 14.22 -7.73 7.70
CA ALA A 232 13.60 -8.43 8.84
C ALA A 232 12.10 -8.65 8.61
N PHE A 233 11.39 -7.64 8.10
CA PHE A 233 9.98 -7.74 7.74
C PHE A 233 9.74 -8.80 6.64
N ARG A 234 10.62 -8.85 5.62
CA ARG A 234 10.57 -9.87 4.56
C ARG A 234 10.74 -11.28 5.13
N GLU A 235 11.76 -11.48 5.95
CA GLU A 235 12.04 -12.78 6.56
C GLU A 235 10.89 -13.24 7.45
N GLU A 236 10.30 -12.32 8.21
CA GLU A 236 9.12 -12.59 9.03
C GLU A 236 7.92 -13.03 8.18
N ILE A 237 7.62 -12.32 7.09
CA ILE A 237 6.54 -12.71 6.18
C ILE A 237 6.83 -14.07 5.56
N LEU A 238 8.01 -14.28 4.98
CA LEU A 238 8.38 -15.55 4.33
C LEU A 238 8.28 -16.75 5.29
N THR A 239 8.58 -16.53 6.57
CA THR A 239 8.52 -17.58 7.60
C THR A 239 7.08 -17.94 7.97
N HIS A 240 6.16 -16.97 8.02
CA HIS A 240 4.80 -17.18 8.51
C HIS A 240 3.76 -17.36 7.40
N ALA A 241 3.99 -16.82 6.22
CA ALA A 241 3.07 -16.85 5.09
C ALA A 241 2.64 -18.25 4.61
N PRO A 242 3.48 -19.32 4.69
CA PRO A 242 3.03 -20.68 4.42
C PRO A 242 1.86 -21.14 5.31
N LYS A 243 1.74 -20.61 6.53
CA LYS A 243 0.62 -20.93 7.43
C LYS A 243 -0.71 -20.32 6.97
N PHE A 244 -0.64 -19.25 6.17
CA PHE A 244 -1.80 -18.59 5.59
C PHE A 244 -2.10 -19.07 4.16
N GLY A 245 -1.35 -20.06 3.66
CA GLY A 245 -1.55 -20.66 2.35
C GLY A 245 -0.80 -19.96 1.21
N PHE A 246 0.10 -19.03 1.51
CA PHE A 246 0.93 -18.37 0.50
C PHE A 246 2.24 -19.12 0.28
N SER A 247 2.66 -19.25 -0.98
CA SER A 247 3.99 -19.74 -1.34
C SER A 247 5.05 -18.65 -1.25
N ALA A 248 6.33 -19.05 -1.15
CA ALA A 248 7.45 -18.11 -1.17
C ALA A 248 7.51 -17.26 -2.46
N GLU A 249 7.13 -17.87 -3.59
CA GLU A 249 7.08 -17.20 -4.90
C GLU A 249 5.94 -16.18 -4.98
N GLU A 250 4.77 -16.49 -4.40
CA GLU A 250 3.63 -15.57 -4.36
C GLU A 250 3.94 -14.33 -3.52
N ILE A 251 4.61 -14.51 -2.39
CA ILE A 251 5.07 -13.40 -1.54
C ILE A 251 6.15 -12.59 -2.26
N GLY A 252 7.05 -13.29 -2.95
CA GLY A 252 8.01 -12.68 -3.86
C GLY A 252 7.30 -11.78 -4.87
N ASN A 253 6.21 -12.22 -5.48
CA ASN A 253 5.50 -11.42 -6.48
C ASN A 253 4.51 -10.41 -5.90
N LEU A 254 4.35 -10.38 -4.57
CA LEU A 254 3.40 -9.50 -3.90
C LEU A 254 3.98 -8.09 -3.72
N ALA A 255 3.77 -7.25 -4.73
CA ALA A 255 4.26 -5.86 -4.74
C ALA A 255 3.29 -4.86 -4.08
N ASP A 256 2.08 -5.26 -3.68
CA ASP A 256 1.05 -4.36 -3.16
C ASP A 256 1.16 -4.19 -1.64
N HIS A 257 1.35 -2.95 -1.18
CA HIS A 257 1.50 -2.61 0.24
C HIS A 257 0.30 -3.03 1.10
N ARG A 258 -0.90 -3.08 0.52
CA ARG A 258 -2.14 -3.45 1.22
C ARG A 258 -2.10 -4.90 1.69
N HIS A 259 -1.65 -5.78 0.81
CA HIS A 259 -1.54 -7.21 1.10
C HIS A 259 -0.47 -7.46 2.16
N LEU A 260 0.66 -6.76 2.08
CA LEU A 260 1.73 -6.82 3.07
C LEU A 260 1.27 -6.33 4.45
N ARG A 261 0.46 -5.27 4.49
CA ARG A 261 -0.15 -4.77 5.74
C ARG A 261 -1.08 -5.80 6.37
N VAL A 262 -1.90 -6.47 5.57
CA VAL A 262 -2.80 -7.54 6.04
C VAL A 262 -2.00 -8.74 6.55
N LEU A 263 -0.97 -9.16 5.82
CA LEU A 263 -0.06 -10.23 6.25
C LEU A 263 0.62 -9.88 7.57
N LYS A 264 1.14 -8.66 7.73
CA LYS A 264 1.70 -8.19 9.01
C LYS A 264 0.70 -8.35 10.16
N ALA A 265 -0.55 -7.89 9.95
CA ALA A 265 -1.59 -7.99 10.97
C ALA A 265 -1.94 -9.46 11.31
N ALA A 266 -1.99 -10.33 10.30
CA ALA A 266 -2.24 -11.75 10.47
C ALA A 266 -1.12 -12.43 11.28
N ILE A 267 0.14 -12.10 10.99
CA ILE A 267 1.31 -12.61 11.74
C ILE A 267 1.29 -12.11 13.18
N ALA A 268 1.01 -10.82 13.40
CA ALA A 268 0.89 -10.26 14.74
C ALA A 268 -0.24 -10.94 15.54
N TYR A 269 -1.38 -11.21 14.90
CA TYR A 269 -2.47 -11.96 15.53
C TYR A 269 -2.07 -13.39 15.91
N GLU A 270 -1.36 -14.10 15.02
CA GLU A 270 -0.85 -15.44 15.30
C GLU A 270 0.11 -15.45 16.50
N LYS A 271 1.05 -14.50 16.54
CA LYS A 271 1.99 -14.32 17.65
C LYS A 271 1.24 -14.08 18.97
N LEU A 272 0.25 -13.19 18.97
CA LEU A 272 -0.58 -12.92 20.14
C LEU A 272 -1.34 -14.17 20.62
N GLN A 273 -1.87 -14.98 19.71
CA GLN A 273 -2.55 -16.22 20.06
C GLN A 273 -1.59 -17.27 20.64
N ALA A 274 -0.39 -17.40 20.07
CA ALA A 274 0.64 -18.28 20.59
C ALA A 274 1.13 -17.83 21.98
N GLU A 275 1.26 -16.53 22.21
CA GLU A 275 1.61 -15.97 23.53
C GLU A 275 0.49 -16.18 24.56
N LYS A 276 -0.78 -15.97 24.18
CA LYS A 276 -1.92 -16.27 25.06
C LYS A 276 -1.91 -17.73 25.54
N ALA A 277 -1.61 -18.69 24.67
CA ALA A 277 -1.47 -20.08 25.04
C ALA A 277 -0.32 -20.31 26.04
N LYS A 278 0.83 -19.65 25.84
CA LYS A 278 1.99 -19.73 26.74
C LYS A 278 1.72 -19.08 28.09
N VAL A 279 1.07 -17.92 28.12
CA VAL A 279 0.69 -17.22 29.36
C VAL A 279 -0.35 -18.05 30.12
N ALA A 280 -1.35 -18.61 29.44
CA ALA A 280 -2.33 -19.49 30.08
C ALA A 280 -1.67 -20.75 30.69
N ALA A 281 -0.66 -21.34 30.02
CA ALA A 281 0.11 -22.44 30.59
C ALA A 281 0.91 -22.00 31.84
N LYS A 282 1.62 -20.87 31.76
CA LYS A 282 2.39 -20.32 32.90
C LYS A 282 1.51 -19.95 34.09
N VAL A 283 0.28 -19.48 33.86
CA VAL A 283 -0.69 -19.16 34.93
C VAL A 283 -1.26 -20.42 35.55
N LYS A 284 -1.44 -21.51 34.80
CA LYS A 284 -1.83 -22.83 35.35
C LYS A 284 -0.72 -23.45 36.20
N ASP A 285 0.54 -23.26 35.79
CA ASP A 285 1.72 -23.78 36.50
C ASP A 285 2.20 -22.84 37.63
N ALA A 286 1.65 -21.62 37.71
CA ALA A 286 1.95 -20.72 38.81
C ALA A 286 1.29 -21.24 40.10
N PRO A 287 2.06 -21.42 41.20
CA PRO A 287 1.47 -21.81 42.47
C PRO A 287 0.42 -20.77 42.87
N PRO A 288 -0.73 -21.19 43.46
CA PRO A 288 -1.78 -20.27 43.83
C PRO A 288 -1.16 -19.17 44.69
N VAL A 289 -1.32 -17.92 44.24
CA VAL A 289 -0.98 -16.77 45.07
C VAL A 289 -1.75 -16.99 46.36
N GLN A 290 -1.04 -17.25 47.45
CA GLN A 290 -1.60 -17.17 48.78
C GLN A 290 -1.98 -15.70 48.93
N VAL A 291 -3.20 -15.37 48.49
CA VAL A 291 -3.86 -14.14 48.84
C VAL A 291 -3.86 -14.20 50.35
N GLN A 292 -2.94 -13.45 50.97
CA GLN A 292 -2.93 -13.31 52.41
C GLN A 292 -4.35 -12.90 52.74
N ALA A 293 -5.07 -13.80 53.42
CA ALA A 293 -6.46 -13.59 53.75
C ALA A 293 -6.59 -12.15 54.26
N PRO A 294 -7.58 -11.36 53.77
CA PRO A 294 -7.69 -9.95 54.13
C PRO A 294 -7.51 -9.85 55.64
N GLY A 295 -6.43 -9.16 56.05
CA GLY A 295 -5.84 -9.30 57.37
C GLY A 295 -6.91 -9.41 58.43
N ARG A 296 -7.02 -10.59 59.07
CA ARG A 296 -7.96 -10.83 60.16
C ARG A 296 -7.80 -9.66 61.12
N ARG A 297 -8.85 -8.84 61.28
CA ARG A 297 -8.86 -7.78 62.29
C ARG A 297 -8.65 -8.46 63.63
N VAL A 298 -7.40 -8.39 64.11
CA VAL A 298 -6.99 -8.95 65.39
C VAL A 298 -7.85 -8.23 66.43
N SER A 299 -8.64 -8.98 67.20
CA SER A 299 -9.53 -8.36 68.18
C SER A 299 -8.70 -7.57 69.19
N PRO A 300 -9.23 -6.50 69.80
CA PRO A 300 -8.51 -5.76 70.84
C PRO A 300 -7.98 -6.67 71.97
N THR A 301 -8.68 -7.77 72.24
CA THR A 301 -8.30 -8.80 73.21
C THR A 301 -7.09 -9.61 72.75
N GLU A 302 -7.02 -9.99 71.48
CA GLU A 302 -5.85 -10.69 70.92
C GLU A 302 -4.61 -9.79 70.84
N GLN A 303 -4.79 -8.49 70.58
CA GLN A 303 -3.70 -7.51 70.59
C GLN A 303 -3.13 -7.31 72.00
N LYS A 304 -3.98 -7.20 73.02
CA LYS A 304 -3.55 -7.14 74.43
C LYS A 304 -2.80 -8.41 74.83
N ALA A 305 -3.31 -9.60 74.47
CA ALA A 305 -2.66 -10.86 74.76
C ALA A 305 -1.27 -10.99 74.09
N ALA A 306 -1.11 -10.46 72.87
CA ALA A 306 0.17 -10.43 72.18
C ALA A 306 1.17 -9.45 72.84
N GLN A 307 0.71 -8.27 73.27
CA GLN A 307 1.54 -7.29 73.96
C GLN A 307 2.03 -7.81 75.32
N VAL A 308 1.16 -8.44 76.10
CA VAL A 308 1.53 -9.04 77.40
C VAL A 308 2.57 -10.15 77.19
N LYS A 309 2.43 -10.98 76.16
CA LYS A 309 3.44 -12.00 75.82
C LYS A 309 4.81 -11.39 75.48
N GLN A 310 4.82 -10.30 74.70
CA GLN A 310 6.06 -9.59 74.37
C GLN A 310 6.72 -8.95 75.60
N GLN A 311 5.94 -8.42 76.53
CA GLN A 311 6.45 -7.88 77.80
C GLN A 311 7.02 -8.98 78.69
N PHE A 312 6.36 -10.14 78.79
CA PHE A 312 6.91 -11.32 79.47
C PHE A 312 8.21 -11.82 78.85
N ASP A 313 8.30 -11.86 77.52
CA ASP A 313 9.52 -12.27 76.82
C ASP A 313 10.66 -11.26 77.00
N ARG A 314 10.34 -9.97 77.12
CA ARG A 314 11.32 -8.93 77.45
C ARG A 314 11.81 -9.10 78.88
N LEU A 315 10.93 -9.24 79.87
CA LEU A 315 11.29 -9.49 81.27
C LEU A 315 12.17 -10.74 81.41
N ARG A 316 11.85 -11.83 80.69
CA ARG A 316 12.68 -13.06 80.69
C ARG A 316 14.10 -12.83 80.16
N LYS A 317 14.27 -11.86 79.25
CA LYS A 317 15.58 -11.53 78.65
C LYS A 317 16.35 -10.51 79.47
N THR A 318 15.67 -9.53 80.06
CA THR A 318 16.30 -8.38 80.74
C THR A 318 16.37 -8.55 82.26
N GLY A 319 15.43 -9.29 82.86
CA GLY A 319 15.33 -9.48 84.31
C GLY A 319 15.09 -8.19 85.11
N SER A 320 14.72 -7.09 84.44
CA SER A 320 14.60 -5.78 85.06
C SER A 320 13.34 -5.66 85.91
N PHE A 321 13.45 -4.97 87.04
CA PHE A 321 12.33 -4.66 87.93
C PHE A 321 11.27 -3.78 87.24
N ASP A 322 11.71 -2.84 86.39
CA ASP A 322 10.80 -1.95 85.66
C ASP A 322 9.95 -2.72 84.63
N ASP A 323 10.51 -3.76 84.01
CA ASP A 323 9.77 -4.62 83.07
C ASP A 323 8.73 -5.49 83.80
N ALA A 324 8.98 -5.86 85.06
CA ALA A 324 8.03 -6.59 85.90
C ALA A 324 6.84 -5.72 86.31
N LEU A 325 7.09 -4.44 86.64
CA LEU A 325 6.04 -3.47 86.93
C LEU A 325 5.17 -3.18 85.69
N ALA A 326 5.79 -3.11 84.52
CA ALA A 326 5.07 -2.88 83.26
C ALA A 326 4.05 -3.99 82.95
N ILE A 327 4.34 -5.25 83.31
CA ILE A 327 3.41 -6.38 83.14
C ILE A 327 2.27 -6.28 84.15
N LEU A 328 2.55 -5.91 85.40
CA LEU A 328 1.54 -5.80 86.46
C LEU A 328 0.52 -4.72 86.13
N ASN A 329 0.99 -3.55 85.67
CA ASN A 329 0.13 -2.42 85.28
C ASN A 329 -0.67 -2.68 84.00
N ALA A 330 -0.31 -3.70 83.22
CA ALA A 330 -1.05 -4.08 82.00
C ALA A 330 -2.19 -5.08 82.27
N GLN A 331 -2.32 -5.59 83.51
CA GLN A 331 -3.34 -6.56 83.92
C GLN A 331 -4.58 -5.93 84.59
N ASP A 332 -4.51 -4.67 85.03
CA ASP A 332 -5.66 -3.85 85.48
C ASP A 332 -6.35 -3.12 84.30
#